data_AF-A0A950WP73-F1
#
_entry.id   AF-A0A950WP73-F1
#
_cell.length_a   1.000
_cell.length_b   1.000
_cell.length_c   1.000
_cell.angle_alpha   90.00
_cell.angle_beta   90.00
_cell.angle_gamma   90.00
#
_symmetry.space_group_name_H-M   'P 1'
#
loop_
_entity.id
_entity.type
_entity.pdbx_description
1 polymer ?
#
loop_
_entity_poly.entity_id
_entity_poly.type
_entity_poly.pdbx_seq_one_letter_code
_entity_poly.pdbx_strand_id
1 'polypeptide(L)'
;MNKRVAIIGGGISGLTTAFLLTRKGVDVTLYEASDKVGGNIQTIERDGYIIEQGPNSLLRSAKVVELVRSLGIEEKVLPANPAASKRYVLSGSKLRALGAKSFVNGYFSLRTLFGFVREPFIRSRSPANESVAEFVSRRIGNEFLDKAIDPFVSGVHAGDAHDLSMR
;
A
#
# COMPACT_ATOMS: atom_id res chain seq x y z
N MET A 1 -23.18 -18.45 28.00
CA MET A 1 -22.75 -19.28 26.85
C MET A 1 -21.43 -18.73 26.34
N ASN A 2 -20.33 -19.49 26.38
CA ASN A 2 -19.10 -19.09 25.70
C ASN A 2 -19.36 -19.11 24.20
N LYS A 3 -19.27 -17.95 23.54
CA LYS A 3 -19.40 -17.86 22.08
C LYS A 3 -18.16 -18.51 21.46
N ARG A 4 -18.39 -19.47 20.56
CA ARG A 4 -17.35 -20.09 19.74
C ARG A 4 -17.32 -19.43 18.37
N VAL A 5 -16.13 -19.11 17.86
CA VAL A 5 -15.94 -18.44 16.57
C VAL A 5 -15.05 -19.29 15.69
N ALA A 6 -15.54 -19.61 14.49
CA ALA A 6 -14.72 -20.21 13.43
C ALA A 6 -14.18 -19.10 12.52
N ILE A 7 -12.88 -19.18 12.19
CA ILE A 7 -12.20 -18.28 11.25
C ILE A 7 -11.71 -19.12 10.07
N ILE A 8 -12.00 -18.69 8.85
CA ILE A 8 -11.58 -19.36 7.62
C ILE A 8 -10.49 -18.50 6.97
N GLY A 9 -9.29 -19.07 6.83
CA GLY A 9 -8.09 -18.43 6.30
C GLY A 9 -7.09 -18.03 7.39
N GLY A 10 -5.88 -18.58 7.32
CA GLY A 10 -4.71 -18.33 8.16
C GLY A 10 -3.76 -17.25 7.63
N GLY A 11 -4.25 -16.33 6.80
CA GLY A 11 -3.53 -15.12 6.41
C GLY A 11 -3.49 -14.07 7.53
N ILE A 12 -2.81 -12.94 7.29
CA ILE A 12 -2.66 -11.86 8.27
C ILE A 12 -3.98 -11.39 8.88
N SER A 13 -5.05 -11.29 8.09
CA SER A 13 -6.38 -10.91 8.56
C SER A 13 -6.94 -11.93 9.56
N GLY A 14 -6.96 -13.21 9.18
CA GLY A 14 -7.48 -14.28 10.04
C GLY A 14 -6.66 -14.46 11.31
N LEU A 15 -5.32 -14.45 11.21
CA LEU A 15 -4.41 -14.53 12.35
C LEU A 15 -4.60 -13.36 13.32
N THR A 16 -4.72 -12.13 12.80
CA THR A 16 -4.96 -10.95 13.64
C THR A 16 -6.33 -11.03 14.32
N THR A 17 -7.38 -11.47 13.61
CA THR A 17 -8.70 -11.68 14.20
C THR A 17 -8.68 -12.73 15.30
N ALA A 18 -8.02 -13.87 15.06
CA ALA A 18 -7.86 -14.93 16.06
C ALA A 18 -7.14 -14.39 17.30
N PHE A 19 -5.99 -13.73 17.11
CA PHE A 19 -5.21 -13.12 18.20
C PHE A 19 -6.05 -12.17 19.06
N LEU A 20 -6.80 -11.25 18.43
CA LEU A 20 -7.62 -10.27 19.15
C LEU A 20 -8.81 -10.90 19.88
N LEU A 21 -9.44 -11.93 19.30
CA LEU A 21 -10.57 -12.63 19.93
C LEU A 21 -10.12 -13.52 21.10
N THR A 22 -9.02 -14.25 20.94
CA THR A 22 -8.45 -15.07 22.01
C THR A 22 -8.07 -14.22 23.23
N ARG A 23 -7.49 -13.03 23.02
CA ARG A 23 -7.21 -12.08 24.13
C ARG A 23 -8.45 -11.58 24.85
N LYS A 24 -9.62 -11.65 24.22
CA LYS A 24 -10.92 -11.34 24.83
C LYS A 24 -11.58 -12.55 25.50
N GLY A 25 -10.89 -13.69 25.60
CA GLY A 25 -11.40 -14.92 26.18
C GLY A 25 -12.43 -15.65 25.31
N VAL A 26 -12.48 -15.34 24.01
CA VAL A 26 -13.35 -16.03 23.06
C VAL A 26 -12.70 -17.34 22.64
N ASP A 27 -13.49 -18.42 22.56
CA ASP A 27 -13.05 -19.70 22.03
C ASP A 27 -13.03 -19.64 20.49
N VAL A 28 -11.84 -19.77 19.90
CA VAL A 28 -11.59 -19.55 18.47
C VAL A 28 -11.00 -20.81 17.85
N THR A 29 -11.53 -21.20 16.70
CA THR A 29 -10.92 -22.21 15.83
C THR A 29 -10.62 -21.58 14.48
N LEU A 30 -9.35 -21.64 14.05
CA LEU A 30 -8.91 -21.15 12.74
C LEU A 30 -8.66 -22.33 11.81
N TYR A 31 -9.19 -22.25 10.59
CA TYR A 31 -9.00 -23.21 9.53
C TYR A 31 -8.18 -22.56 8.41
N GLU A 32 -7.08 -23.19 8.03
CA GLU A 32 -6.25 -22.79 6.89
C GLU A 32 -6.20 -23.96 5.90
N ALA A 33 -6.29 -23.66 4.60
CA ALA A 33 -6.34 -24.69 3.56
C ALA A 33 -4.95 -25.23 3.21
N SER A 34 -3.91 -24.44 3.40
CA SER A 34 -2.51 -24.79 3.14
C SER A 34 -1.80 -25.38 4.36
N ASP A 35 -0.61 -25.92 4.14
CA ASP A 35 0.20 -26.56 5.20
C ASP A 35 0.79 -25.57 6.22
N LYS A 36 0.73 -24.27 5.94
CA LYS A 36 1.32 -23.23 6.79
C LYS A 36 0.44 -21.97 6.80
N VAL A 37 0.39 -21.32 7.94
CA VAL A 37 -0.21 -19.98 8.07
C VAL A 37 0.68 -18.91 7.45
N GLY A 38 0.15 -17.69 7.33
CA GLY A 38 0.84 -16.52 6.77
C GLY A 38 0.12 -15.97 5.53
N GLY A 39 -0.59 -16.83 4.80
CA GLY A 39 -1.24 -16.44 3.54
C GLY A 39 -0.20 -15.88 2.56
N ASN A 40 -0.43 -14.65 2.08
CA ASN A 40 0.50 -13.96 1.17
C ASN A 40 1.84 -13.55 1.82
N ILE A 41 1.95 -13.55 3.16
CA ILE A 41 3.20 -13.22 3.87
C ILE A 41 4.01 -14.50 4.02
N GLN A 42 4.98 -14.70 3.13
CA GLN A 42 5.86 -15.86 3.13
C GLN A 42 7.29 -15.43 2.83
N THR A 43 8.21 -15.83 3.71
CA THR A 43 9.64 -15.58 3.59
C THR A 43 10.36 -16.90 3.36
N ILE A 44 11.31 -16.94 2.43
CA ILE A 44 12.17 -18.10 2.18
C ILE A 44 13.64 -17.71 2.25
N GLU A 45 14.47 -18.67 2.63
CA GLU A 45 15.93 -18.56 2.55
C GLU A 45 16.43 -19.44 1.41
N ARG A 46 17.17 -18.83 0.47
CA ARG A 46 17.74 -19.54 -0.68
C ARG A 46 19.05 -18.87 -1.09
N ASP A 47 20.10 -19.66 -1.31
CA ASP A 47 21.41 -19.20 -1.79
C ASP A 47 22.04 -18.06 -0.95
N GLY A 48 21.77 -18.05 0.36
CA GLY A 48 22.24 -17.00 1.28
C GLY A 48 21.40 -15.72 1.28
N TYR A 49 20.27 -15.70 0.58
CA TYR A 49 19.33 -14.58 0.53
C TYR A 49 18.06 -14.87 1.33
N ILE A 50 17.52 -13.83 1.97
CA ILE A 50 16.16 -13.80 2.52
C ILE A 50 15.25 -13.17 1.46
N ILE A 51 14.23 -13.91 1.03
CA ILE A 51 13.36 -13.52 -0.09
C ILE A 51 11.91 -13.53 0.39
N GLU A 52 11.23 -12.39 0.24
CA GLU A 52 9.80 -12.26 0.49
C GLU A 52 9.02 -12.61 -0.78
N GLN A 53 8.09 -13.55 -0.70
CA GLN A 53 7.27 -14.00 -1.84
C GLN A 53 6.05 -13.12 -2.10
N GLY A 54 5.76 -12.17 -1.21
CA GLY A 54 4.60 -11.29 -1.31
C GLY A 54 4.89 -9.90 -0.73
N PRO A 55 4.27 -9.49 0.40
CA PRO A 55 4.58 -8.21 1.01
C PRO A 55 6.03 -8.13 1.49
N ASN A 56 6.74 -7.08 1.06
CA ASN A 56 8.16 -6.88 1.39
C ASN A 56 8.38 -5.90 2.55
N SER A 57 7.43 -5.01 2.80
CA SER A 57 7.53 -3.99 3.85
C SER A 57 6.16 -3.50 4.29
N LEU A 58 6.11 -2.80 5.42
CA LEU A 58 4.89 -2.27 6.01
C LEU A 58 5.07 -0.78 6.30
N LEU A 59 4.01 0.01 6.10
CA LEU A 59 3.97 1.37 6.61
C LEU A 59 3.77 1.33 8.13
N ARG A 60 4.59 2.09 8.86
CA ARG A 60 4.56 2.17 10.32
C ARG A 60 3.37 3.01 10.82
N SER A 61 2.16 2.48 10.68
CA SER A 61 0.94 3.07 11.22
C SER A 61 0.80 2.81 12.72
N ALA A 62 0.00 3.62 13.42
CA ALA A 62 -0.27 3.44 14.85
C ALA A 62 -0.80 2.02 15.17
N LYS A 63 -1.71 1.50 14.34
CA LYS A 63 -2.28 0.14 14.50
C LYS A 63 -1.21 -0.95 14.35
N VAL A 64 -0.29 -0.81 13.40
CA VAL A 64 0.81 -1.76 13.22
C VAL A 64 1.75 -1.72 14.42
N VAL A 65 2.09 -0.52 14.92
CA VAL A 65 2.94 -0.36 16.11
C VAL A 65 2.29 -0.99 17.34
N GLU A 66 0.99 -0.79 17.54
CA GLU A 66 0.23 -1.40 18.62
C GLU A 66 0.19 -2.93 18.53
N LEU A 67 0.01 -3.48 17.32
CA LEU A 67 0.02 -4.92 17.09
C LEU A 67 1.40 -5.53 17.37
N VAL A 68 2.47 -4.94 16.84
CA VAL A 68 3.86 -5.36 17.08
C VAL A 68 4.15 -5.38 18.58
N ARG A 69 3.75 -4.32 19.30
CA ARG A 69 3.91 -4.23 20.75
C ARG A 69 3.12 -5.29 21.50
N SER A 70 1.88 -5.52 21.07
CA SER A 70 1.03 -6.55 21.66
C SER A 70 1.57 -7.96 21.47
N LEU A 71 2.43 -8.16 20.45
CA LEU A 71 3.10 -9.42 20.15
C LEU A 71 4.48 -9.53 20.82
N GLY A 72 5.05 -8.44 21.36
CA GLY A 72 6.37 -8.43 21.99
C GLY A 72 7.52 -8.66 21.01
N ILE A 73 7.37 -8.20 19.77
CA ILE A 73 8.34 -8.41 18.67
C ILE A 73 8.99 -7.11 18.18
N GLU A 74 8.94 -6.04 18.97
CA GLU A 74 9.51 -4.73 18.63
C GLU A 74 10.98 -4.81 18.21
N GLU A 75 11.78 -5.59 18.94
CA GLU A 75 13.21 -5.76 18.70
C GLU A 75 13.53 -6.48 17.37
N LYS A 76 12.52 -7.11 16.75
CA LYS A 76 12.65 -7.76 15.43
C LYS A 76 12.32 -6.82 14.28
N VAL A 77 11.82 -5.61 14.56
CA VAL A 77 11.43 -4.66 13.51
C VAL A 77 12.66 -3.94 12.97
N LEU A 78 12.97 -4.17 11.69
CA LEU A 78 14.08 -3.52 11.01
C LEU A 78 13.60 -2.27 10.27
N PRO A 79 14.28 -1.11 10.40
CA PRO A 79 13.99 0.06 9.59
C PRO A 79 14.44 -0.17 8.14
N ALA A 80 13.71 0.41 7.20
CA ALA A 80 14.12 0.41 5.80
C ALA A 80 15.45 1.17 5.63
N ASN A 81 16.32 0.68 4.75
CA ASN A 81 17.59 1.33 4.44
C ASN A 81 17.34 2.76 3.92
N PRO A 82 17.96 3.81 4.49
CA PRO A 82 17.81 5.19 4.03
C PRO A 82 18.10 5.40 2.54
N ALA A 83 18.98 4.59 1.94
CA ALA A 83 19.28 4.63 0.52
C ALA A 83 18.05 4.30 -0.37
N ALA A 84 17.12 3.50 0.14
CA ALA A 84 15.88 3.10 -0.55
C ALA A 84 14.76 4.17 -0.48
N SER A 85 15.02 5.33 0.13
CA SER A 85 14.04 6.42 0.24
C SER A 85 13.70 7.07 -1.11
N LYS A 86 14.58 6.95 -2.11
CA LYS A 86 14.37 7.48 -3.45
C LYS A 86 13.49 6.54 -4.26
N ARG A 87 12.36 7.05 -4.74
CA ARG A 87 11.48 6.36 -5.69
C ARG A 87 11.80 6.82 -7.09
N TYR A 88 11.83 5.89 -8.04
CA TYR A 88 12.13 6.16 -9.43
C TYR A 88 10.95 5.74 -10.30
N VAL A 89 10.67 6.53 -11.33
CA VAL A 89 9.75 6.17 -12.41
C VAL A 89 10.51 6.17 -13.72
N LEU A 90 10.27 5.17 -14.56
CA LEU A 90 10.77 5.13 -15.91
C LEU A 90 9.93 6.09 -16.77
N SER A 91 10.56 7.13 -17.30
CA SER A 91 9.88 8.11 -18.15
C SER A 91 10.65 8.26 -19.46
N GLY A 92 10.04 7.80 -20.56
CA GLY A 92 10.76 7.53 -21.80
C GLY A 92 11.80 6.44 -21.58
N SER A 93 13.06 6.69 -21.96
CA SER A 93 14.19 5.78 -21.78
C SER A 93 15.06 6.08 -20.55
N LYS A 94 14.60 6.94 -19.62
CA LYS A 94 15.38 7.37 -18.45
C LYS A 94 14.64 7.13 -17.14
N LEU A 95 15.34 6.56 -16.16
CA LEU A 95 14.88 6.53 -14.77
C LEU A 95 14.98 7.93 -14.16
N ARG A 96 13.88 8.40 -13.59
CA ARG A 96 13.79 9.71 -12.96
C ARG A 96 13.34 9.58 -11.52
N ALA A 97 14.10 10.17 -10.60
CA ALA A 97 13.74 10.21 -9.20
C ALA A 97 12.51 11.11 -9.00
N LEU A 98 11.45 10.56 -8.39
CA LEU A 98 10.28 11.31 -7.98
C LEU A 98 10.47 11.88 -6.56
N GLY A 99 9.96 13.08 -6.36
CA GLY A 99 10.03 13.82 -5.10
C GLY A 99 9.83 15.32 -5.33
N ALA A 100 9.98 16.12 -4.27
CA ALA A 100 9.74 17.57 -4.31
C ALA A 100 10.48 18.30 -5.44
N LYS A 101 11.70 17.86 -5.78
CA LYS A 101 12.49 18.45 -6.88
C LYS A 101 11.81 18.31 -8.26
N SER A 102 10.90 17.36 -8.44
CA SER A 102 10.17 17.12 -9.70
C SER A 102 9.29 18.31 -10.11
N PHE A 103 8.88 19.14 -9.15
CA PHE A 103 8.03 20.31 -9.40
C PHE A 103 8.82 21.54 -9.88
N VAL A 104 10.16 21.51 -9.78
CA VAL A 104 11.03 22.66 -10.13
C VAL A 104 12.09 22.31 -11.18
N ASN A 105 12.34 21.03 -11.47
CA ASN A 105 13.35 20.57 -12.41
C ASN A 105 12.82 20.33 -13.84
N GLY A 106 11.62 20.80 -14.15
CA GLY A 106 10.98 20.63 -15.46
C GLY A 106 10.46 19.22 -15.75
N TYR A 107 10.33 18.34 -14.75
CA TYR A 107 9.73 17.02 -14.95
C TYR A 107 8.23 17.11 -15.31
N PHE A 108 7.51 18.01 -14.64
CA PHE A 108 6.14 18.39 -14.97
C PHE A 108 6.09 19.65 -15.81
N SER A 109 5.18 19.69 -16.78
CA SER A 109 4.94 20.89 -17.59
C SER A 109 4.29 22.01 -16.76
N LEU A 110 4.42 23.25 -17.24
CA LEU A 110 3.75 24.41 -16.63
C LEU A 110 2.23 24.23 -16.55
N ARG A 111 1.63 23.51 -17.50
CA ARG A 111 0.19 23.20 -17.50
C ARG A 111 -0.19 22.35 -16.28
N THR A 112 0.60 21.33 -15.98
CA THR A 112 0.40 20.47 -14.81
C THR A 112 0.62 21.23 -13.52
N LEU A 113 1.67 22.06 -13.43
CA LEU A 113 1.91 22.91 -12.26
C LEU A 113 0.74 23.87 -12.02
N PHE A 114 0.19 24.48 -13.08
CA PHE A 114 -1.02 25.30 -12.98
C PHE A 114 -2.25 24.49 -12.55
N GLY A 115 -2.35 23.23 -12.95
CA GLY A 115 -3.35 22.27 -12.46
C GLY A 115 -3.36 22.18 -10.93
N PHE A 116 -2.19 22.05 -10.30
CA PHE A 116 -2.07 22.04 -8.83
C PHE A 116 -2.50 23.35 -8.19
N VAL A 117 -2.16 24.50 -8.78
CA VAL A 117 -2.57 25.82 -8.25
C VAL A 117 -4.08 26.00 -8.33
N ARG A 118 -4.72 25.48 -9.39
CA ARG A 118 -6.17 25.55 -9.58
C ARG A 118 -6.94 24.55 -8.72
N GLU A 119 -6.30 23.46 -8.32
CA GLU A 119 -6.92 22.31 -7.65
C GLU A 119 -7.83 22.69 -6.46
N PRO A 120 -7.44 23.60 -5.55
CA PRO A 120 -8.28 23.99 -4.40
C PRO A 120 -9.59 24.67 -4.80
N PHE A 121 -9.68 25.22 -6.01
CA PHE A 121 -10.87 25.89 -6.54
C PHE A 121 -11.80 24.94 -7.31
N ILE A 122 -11.40 23.68 -7.49
CA ILE A 122 -12.20 22.67 -8.18
C ILE A 122 -13.17 22.06 -7.17
N ARG A 123 -14.47 22.08 -7.51
CA ARG A 123 -15.52 21.55 -6.63
C ARG A 123 -15.28 20.08 -6.28
N SER A 124 -15.46 19.74 -5.00
CA SER A 124 -15.35 18.38 -4.45
C SER A 124 -16.56 17.47 -4.77
N ARG A 125 -17.17 17.62 -5.94
CA ARG A 125 -18.22 16.71 -6.41
C ARG A 125 -17.57 15.62 -7.26
N SER A 126 -17.27 14.49 -6.63
CA SER A 126 -16.90 13.25 -7.34
C SER A 126 -18.17 12.52 -7.79
N PRO A 127 -18.29 12.16 -9.08
CA PRO A 127 -19.29 11.22 -9.56
C PRO A 127 -19.30 9.91 -8.77
N ALA A 128 -20.42 9.19 -8.81
CA ALA A 128 -20.45 7.82 -8.32
C ALA A 128 -19.55 6.95 -9.19
N ASN A 129 -18.76 6.05 -8.58
CA ASN A 129 -17.81 5.16 -9.24
C ASN A 129 -16.73 5.87 -10.09
N GLU A 130 -16.36 7.11 -9.73
CA GLU A 130 -15.25 7.80 -10.39
C GLU A 130 -13.95 7.01 -10.20
N SER A 131 -13.25 6.74 -11.30
CA SER A 131 -11.94 6.10 -11.27
C SER A 131 -10.86 7.05 -10.74
N VAL A 132 -9.74 6.49 -10.28
CA VAL A 132 -8.55 7.27 -9.90
C VAL A 132 -8.09 8.14 -11.08
N ALA A 133 -8.09 7.59 -12.30
CA ALA A 133 -7.70 8.30 -13.50
C ALA A 133 -8.60 9.51 -13.80
N GLU A 134 -9.93 9.33 -13.76
CA GLU A 134 -10.89 10.42 -13.99
C GLU A 134 -10.74 11.54 -12.96
N PHE A 135 -10.61 11.15 -11.69
CA PHE A 135 -10.43 12.10 -10.58
C PHE A 135 -9.18 12.95 -10.78
N VAL A 136 -8.04 12.33 -11.06
CA VAL A 136 -6.75 13.03 -11.21
C VAL A 136 -6.72 13.87 -12.48
N SER A 137 -7.22 13.35 -13.60
CA SER A 137 -7.27 14.06 -14.88
C SER A 137 -8.11 15.33 -14.80
N ARG A 138 -9.25 15.26 -14.10
CA ARG A 138 -10.15 16.41 -13.89
C ARG A 138 -9.54 17.48 -12.99
N ARG A 139 -8.83 17.07 -11.94
CA ARG A 139 -8.31 18.00 -10.92
C ARG A 139 -6.97 18.61 -11.29
N ILE A 140 -6.04 17.80 -11.80
CA ILE A 140 -4.65 18.21 -12.04
C ILE A 140 -4.33 18.09 -13.54
N GLY A 141 -4.58 16.93 -14.14
CA GLY A 141 -4.37 16.68 -15.56
C GLY A 141 -3.66 15.36 -15.87
N ASN A 142 -3.77 14.91 -17.12
CA ASN A 142 -3.30 13.60 -17.57
C ASN A 142 -1.79 13.42 -17.42
N GLU A 143 -0.98 14.46 -17.62
CA GLU A 143 0.47 14.31 -17.44
C GLU A 143 0.84 13.91 -16.00
N PHE A 144 0.12 14.41 -14.99
CA PHE A 144 0.36 14.00 -13.60
C PHE A 144 -0.16 12.58 -13.33
N LEU A 145 -1.28 12.20 -13.95
CA LEU A 145 -1.76 10.83 -13.93
C LEU A 145 -0.67 9.88 -14.45
N ASP A 146 -0.24 10.06 -15.69
CA ASP A 146 0.67 9.14 -16.39
C ASP A 146 2.06 9.08 -15.74
N LYS A 147 2.58 10.23 -15.29
CA LYS A 147 3.97 10.33 -14.80
C LYS A 147 4.14 10.04 -13.31
N ALA A 148 3.05 9.97 -12.54
CA ALA A 148 3.13 9.85 -11.09
C ALA A 148 2.05 8.96 -10.48
N ILE A 149 0.77 9.20 -10.78
CA ILE A 149 -0.31 8.45 -10.12
C ILE A 149 -0.44 7.03 -10.67
N ASP A 150 -0.40 6.83 -11.97
CA ASP A 150 -0.50 5.50 -12.56
C ASP A 150 0.68 4.58 -12.15
N PRO A 151 1.96 5.03 -12.18
CA PRO A 151 3.06 4.28 -11.59
C PRO A 151 2.90 3.97 -10.10
N PHE A 152 2.28 4.88 -9.34
CA PHE A 152 1.98 4.65 -7.93
C PHE A 152 0.90 3.59 -7.75
N VAL A 153 -0.18 3.66 -8.53
CA VAL A 153 -1.27 2.69 -8.55
C VAL A 153 -0.75 1.29 -8.89
N SER A 154 0.03 1.18 -9.97
CA SER A 154 0.67 -0.08 -10.36
C SER A 154 1.58 -0.62 -9.25
N GLY A 155 2.37 0.25 -8.60
CA GLY A 155 3.25 -0.15 -7.49
C GLY A 155 2.54 -0.61 -6.21
N VAL A 156 1.30 -0.17 -5.94
CA VAL A 156 0.56 -0.50 -4.71
C VAL A 156 -0.49 -1.59 -4.94
N HIS A 157 -1.21 -1.52 -6.05
CA HIS A 157 -2.35 -2.38 -6.35
C HIS A 157 -2.09 -3.35 -7.50
N ALA A 158 -0.96 -3.23 -8.21
CA ALA A 158 -0.70 -3.96 -9.46
C ALA A 158 -1.87 -3.86 -10.46
N GLY A 159 -2.58 -2.72 -10.43
CA GLY A 159 -3.77 -2.45 -11.24
C GLY A 159 -3.59 -1.24 -12.14
N ASP A 160 -4.67 -0.91 -12.84
CA ASP A 160 -4.78 0.24 -13.73
C ASP A 160 -5.55 1.38 -13.02
N ALA A 161 -5.05 2.61 -13.10
CA ALA A 161 -5.72 3.78 -12.52
C ALA A 161 -7.12 4.03 -13.13
N HIS A 162 -7.39 3.54 -14.33
CA HIS A 162 -8.71 3.63 -14.98
C HIS A 162 -9.74 2.67 -14.40
N ASP A 163 -9.31 1.54 -13.83
CA ASP A 163 -10.21 0.51 -13.30
C ASP A 163 -10.37 0.58 -11.78
N LEU A 164 -9.51 1.33 -11.09
CA LEU A 164 -9.60 1.52 -9.64
C LEU A 164 -10.58 2.64 -9.28
N SER A 165 -11.55 2.30 -8.42
CA SER A 165 -12.42 3.28 -7.78
C SER A 165 -11.62 4.22 -6.89
N MET A 166 -11.92 5.53 -6.96
CA MET A 166 -11.37 6.54 -6.06
C MET A 166 -11.90 6.41 -4.62
N ARG A 167 -13.00 5.67 -4.41
CA ARG A 167 -13.67 5.47 -3.12
C ARG A 167 -13.91 3.99 -2.80
#